data_AF-A0A6I0EIV3-F1
#
_entry.id   AF-A0A6I0EIV3-F1
#
_cell.length_a   1.000
_cell.length_b   1.000
_cell.length_c   1.000
_cell.angle_alpha   90.00
_cell.angle_beta   90.00
_cell.angle_gamma   90.00
#
_symmetry.space_group_name_H-M   'P 1'
#
loop_
_entity.id
_entity.type
_entity.pdbx_description
1 polymer ?
#
loop_
_entity_poly.entity_id
_entity_poly.type
_entity_poly.pdbx_seq_one_letter_code
_entity_poly.pdbx_strand_id
1 'polypeptide(L)'
;MIRAAAAGAAALMMFACGSAANAYSARVNSACERDYYRFCAKYSIGTPELRSCMLASRRALSRRCVDALVAAGEVPKRYLTSVKR
;
A
#
# COMPACT_ATOMS: atom_id res chain seq x y z
N MET A 1 26.93 15.77 16.34
CA MET A 1 28.12 16.10 17.17
C MET A 1 28.30 14.94 18.14
N ILE A 2 29.53 14.44 18.19
CA ILE A 2 30.05 13.26 18.89
C ILE A 2 29.53 13.11 20.34
N ARG A 3 29.21 11.88 20.76
CA ARG A 3 29.22 11.46 22.18
C ARG A 3 29.65 9.99 22.22
N ALA A 4 30.93 9.71 22.43
CA ALA A 4 31.56 9.55 23.74
C ALA A 4 31.09 8.30 24.51
N ALA A 5 32.02 7.34 24.56
CA ALA A 5 32.27 6.31 25.56
C ALA A 5 31.29 5.15 25.74
N ALA A 6 31.91 3.97 25.77
CA ALA A 6 31.34 2.63 25.77
C ALA A 6 30.90 2.12 27.16
N ALA A 7 30.08 1.07 27.11
CA ALA A 7 29.81 0.05 28.13
C ALA A 7 28.90 0.44 29.32
N GLY A 8 27.63 0.01 29.24
CA GLY A 8 26.71 -0.02 30.38
C GLY A 8 25.28 -0.37 29.92
N ALA A 9 24.74 -1.46 30.44
CA ALA A 9 23.55 -2.15 29.96
C ALA A 9 22.20 -1.43 30.19
N ALA A 10 21.20 -1.89 29.42
CA ALA A 10 19.74 -1.73 29.60
C ALA A 10 19.08 -0.42 29.14
N ALA A 11 18.66 -0.39 27.88
CA ALA A 11 17.31 0.06 27.52
C ALA A 11 16.93 -0.48 26.14
N LEU A 12 15.94 -1.36 26.15
CA LEU A 12 15.23 -1.87 24.98
C LEU A 12 14.71 -0.72 24.12
N MET A 13 15.21 -0.57 22.90
CA MET A 13 14.45 0.09 21.83
C MET A 13 14.36 -0.91 20.70
N MET A 14 13.22 -1.59 20.71
CA MET A 14 12.78 -2.60 19.77
C MET A 14 13.16 -2.23 18.35
N PHE A 15 13.86 -3.17 17.71
CA PHE A 15 13.93 -3.33 16.28
C PHE A 15 12.49 -3.31 15.74
N ALA A 16 12.06 -2.18 15.19
CA ALA A 16 10.78 -2.09 14.48
C ALA A 16 10.94 -2.90 13.18
N CYS A 17 10.61 -4.18 13.25
CA CYS A 17 10.44 -5.03 12.09
C CYS A 17 9.24 -4.49 11.29
N GLY A 18 9.49 -3.54 10.40
CA GLY A 18 8.54 -3.12 9.39
C GLY A 18 8.42 -4.21 8.32
N SER A 19 7.71 -5.30 8.63
CA SER A 19 7.33 -6.31 7.64
C SER A 19 6.28 -5.71 6.70
N ALA A 20 6.73 -4.86 5.79
CA ALA A 20 5.90 -4.38 4.71
C ALA A 20 5.81 -5.49 3.66
N ALA A 21 4.94 -6.48 3.93
CA ALA A 21 4.46 -7.41 2.91
C ALA A 21 3.61 -6.59 1.93
N ASN A 22 4.30 -5.87 1.03
CA ASN A 22 3.76 -4.77 0.23
C ASN A 22 2.95 -5.21 -1.00
N ALA A 23 2.76 -6.52 -1.19
CA ALA A 23 2.08 -7.05 -2.35
C ALA A 23 0.57 -7.12 -2.10
N TYR A 24 -0.21 -6.52 -2.99
CA TYR A 24 -1.66 -6.73 -3.03
C TYR A 24 -2.00 -8.21 -3.19
N SER A 25 -3.09 -8.65 -2.55
CA SER A 25 -3.61 -10.00 -2.75
C SER A 25 -3.93 -10.28 -4.22
N ALA A 26 -3.87 -11.54 -4.65
CA ALA A 26 -4.24 -11.94 -6.01
C ALA A 26 -5.65 -11.45 -6.41
N ARG A 27 -6.58 -11.41 -5.44
CA ARG A 27 -7.93 -10.87 -5.63
C ARG A 27 -7.91 -9.40 -6.01
N VAL A 28 -7.16 -8.58 -5.27
CA VAL A 28 -7.00 -7.16 -5.59
C VAL A 28 -6.34 -7.01 -6.96
N ASN A 29 -5.32 -7.80 -7.27
CA ASN A 29 -4.67 -7.71 -8.57
C ASN A 29 -5.62 -7.99 -9.75
N SER A 30 -6.45 -9.02 -9.65
CA SER A 30 -7.45 -9.32 -10.68
C SER A 30 -8.56 -8.25 -10.78
N ALA A 31 -9.03 -7.73 -9.64
CA ALA A 31 -10.09 -6.70 -9.62
C ALA A 31 -9.61 -5.35 -10.17
N CYS A 32 -8.33 -5.05 -9.97
CA CYS A 32 -7.70 -3.78 -10.28
C CYS A 32 -6.92 -3.79 -11.61
N GLU A 33 -6.86 -4.92 -12.31
CA GLU A 33 -6.08 -5.13 -13.53
C GLU A 33 -6.31 -4.01 -14.56
N ARG A 34 -7.58 -3.72 -14.87
CA ARG A 34 -7.93 -2.63 -15.80
C ARG A 34 -7.48 -1.25 -15.31
N ASP A 35 -7.60 -0.99 -14.02
CA ASP A 35 -7.19 0.29 -13.43
C ASP A 35 -5.66 0.41 -13.42
N TYR A 36 -4.93 -0.70 -13.23
CA TYR A 36 -3.48 -0.73 -13.37
C TYR A 36 -3.07 -0.35 -14.79
N TYR A 37 -3.63 -0.99 -15.82
CA TYR A 37 -3.30 -0.66 -17.21
C TYR A 37 -3.69 0.77 -17.60
N ARG A 38 -4.68 1.38 -16.92
CA ARG A 38 -5.12 2.74 -17.22
C ARG A 38 -4.30 3.82 -16.52
N PHE A 39 -3.98 3.62 -15.24
CA PHE A 39 -3.38 4.65 -14.40
C PHE A 39 -1.92 4.37 -14.03
N CYS A 40 -1.54 3.09 -13.97
CA CYS A 40 -0.28 2.63 -13.37
C CYS A 40 0.48 1.63 -14.26
N ALA A 41 0.25 1.63 -15.59
CA ALA A 41 0.81 0.65 -16.53
C ALA A 41 2.35 0.60 -16.57
N LYS A 42 3.01 1.63 -16.03
CA LYS A 42 4.46 1.69 -15.87
C LYS A 42 4.99 0.70 -14.83
N TYR A 43 4.15 0.27 -13.89
CA TYR A 43 4.56 -0.60 -12.78
C TYR A 43 4.02 -2.01 -12.97
N SER A 44 4.85 -3.00 -12.64
CA SER A 44 4.46 -4.42 -12.72
C SER A 44 3.49 -4.78 -11.60
N ILE A 45 2.62 -5.77 -11.86
CA ILE A 45 1.69 -6.27 -10.84
C ILE A 45 2.47 -6.88 -9.68
N GLY A 46 2.10 -6.52 -8.45
CA GLY A 46 2.74 -7.02 -7.23
C GLY A 46 3.94 -6.20 -6.73
N THR A 47 4.30 -5.11 -7.40
CA THR A 47 5.36 -4.22 -6.92
C THR A 47 4.84 -3.14 -5.95
N PRO A 48 5.67 -2.67 -4.99
CA PRO A 48 5.26 -1.62 -4.05
C PRO A 48 4.97 -0.27 -4.74
N GLU A 49 5.58 0.00 -5.89
CA GLU A 49 5.35 1.23 -6.66
C GLU A 49 3.95 1.25 -7.27
N LEU A 50 3.46 0.10 -7.77
CA LEU A 50 2.10 -0.06 -8.26
C LEU A 50 1.07 0.25 -7.17
N ARG A 51 1.31 -0.26 -5.95
CA ARG A 51 0.49 0.06 -4.77
C ARG A 51 0.45 1.56 -4.51
N SER A 52 1.60 2.21 -4.48
CA SER A 52 1.71 3.65 -4.25
C SER A 52 1.00 4.45 -5.34
N CYS A 53 1.15 4.06 -6.61
CA CYS A 53 0.47 4.68 -7.74
C CYS A 53 -1.06 4.58 -7.63
N MET A 54 -1.58 3.42 -7.24
CA MET A 54 -3.03 3.22 -7.07
C MET A 54 -3.58 3.99 -5.88
N LEU A 55 -2.83 4.07 -4.78
CA LEU A 55 -3.22 4.89 -3.63
C LEU A 55 -3.21 6.39 -3.95
N ALA A 56 -2.32 6.85 -4.84
CA ALA A 56 -2.29 8.22 -5.35
C ALA A 56 -3.48 8.48 -6.30
N SER A 57 -3.76 7.55 -7.20
CA SER A 57 -4.84 7.65 -8.19
C SER A 57 -6.23 7.28 -7.64
N ARG A 58 -6.36 6.90 -6.37
CA ARG A 58 -7.56 6.36 -5.67
C ARG A 58 -8.93 6.92 -6.05
N ARG A 59 -9.02 8.21 -6.39
CA ARG A 59 -10.28 8.88 -6.76
C ARG A 59 -10.73 8.55 -8.19
N ALA A 60 -9.80 8.15 -9.04
CA ALA A 60 -10.00 7.82 -10.45
C ALA A 60 -10.17 6.31 -10.70
N LEU A 61 -9.87 5.48 -9.70
CA LEU A 61 -10.05 4.03 -9.79
C LEU A 61 -11.52 3.63 -9.96
N SER A 62 -11.75 2.49 -10.60
CA SER A 62 -13.07 1.88 -10.65
C SER A 62 -13.56 1.46 -9.27
N ARG A 63 -14.88 1.46 -9.09
CA ARG A 63 -15.51 1.04 -7.84
C ARG A 63 -15.16 -0.39 -7.46
N ARG A 64 -15.08 -1.30 -8.44
CA ARG A 64 -14.67 -2.70 -8.22
C ARG A 64 -13.28 -2.82 -7.62
N CYS A 65 -12.31 -2.05 -8.09
CA CYS A 65 -10.98 -2.11 -7.51
C CYS A 65 -10.96 -1.54 -6.09
N VAL A 66 -11.65 -0.42 -5.83
CA VAL A 66 -11.71 0.14 -4.47
C VAL A 66 -12.45 -0.79 -3.51
N ASP A 67 -13.51 -1.47 -3.94
CA ASP A 67 -14.17 -2.53 -3.16
C ASP A 67 -13.20 -3.65 -2.79
N ALA A 68 -12.37 -4.10 -3.73
CA ALA A 68 -11.36 -5.12 -3.46
C ALA A 68 -10.27 -4.64 -2.48
N LEU A 69 -9.82 -3.39 -2.62
CA LEU A 69 -8.86 -2.77 -1.68
C LEU A 69 -9.45 -2.65 -0.27
N VAL A 70 -10.73 -2.30 -0.16
CA VAL A 70 -11.43 -2.24 1.13
C VAL A 70 -11.58 -3.64 1.73
N ALA A 71 -11.97 -4.63 0.92
CA ALA A 71 -12.11 -6.01 1.35
C ALA A 71 -10.77 -6.63 1.80
N ALA A 72 -9.66 -6.21 1.19
CA ALA A 72 -8.31 -6.62 1.57
C ALA A 72 -7.74 -5.83 2.77
N GLY A 73 -8.45 -4.81 3.27
CA GLY A 73 -7.97 -3.96 4.37
C GLY A 73 -6.89 -2.95 3.98
N GLU A 74 -6.64 -2.76 2.68
CA GLU A 74 -5.63 -1.86 2.16
C GLU A 74 -6.05 -0.38 2.22
N VAL A 75 -7.36 -0.14 2.12
CA VAL A 75 -7.96 1.19 2.26
C VAL A 75 -9.24 1.14 3.10
N PRO A 76 -9.57 2.23 3.81
CA PRO A 76 -10.77 2.29 4.63
C PRO A 76 -12.04 2.46 3.78
N LYS A 77 -13.18 1.95 4.28
CA LYS A 77 -14.50 1.98 3.61
C LYS A 77 -14.92 3.36 3.08
N ARG A 78 -14.46 4.45 3.70
CA ARG A 78 -14.70 5.84 3.24
C ARG A 78 -14.20 6.11 1.82
N TYR A 79 -13.32 5.28 1.27
CA TYR A 79 -12.87 5.42 -0.12
C TYR A 79 -13.99 5.12 -1.12
N LEU A 80 -14.95 4.26 -0.77
CA LEU A 80 -16.07 3.90 -1.66
C LEU A 80 -16.98 5.08 -1.98
N THR A 81 -17.11 6.05 -1.06
CA THR A 81 -17.89 7.27 -1.29
C THR A 81 -17.14 8.30 -2.13
N SER A 82 -15.82 8.13 -2.28
CA SER A 82 -14.94 9.06 -3.02
C SER A 82 -14.69 8.65 -4.47
N VAL A 83 -15.16 7.47 -4.89
CA VAL A 83 -15.00 6.95 -6.25
C VAL A 83 -16.02 7.59 -7.18
N LYS A 84 -15.54 8.13 -8.30
CA LYS A 84 -16.40 8.72 -9.33
C LYS A 84 -17.27 7.61 -9.96
N ARG A 85 -18.59 7.82 -9.96
CA ARG A 85 -19.57 6.87 -10.48
C ARG A 85 -19.48 6.76 -12.00
#